data_AF-A0A2U2HIQ8-F1
#
_entry.id   AF-A0A2U2HIQ8-F1
#
_cell.length_a   1.000
_cell.length_b   1.000
_cell.length_c   1.000
_cell.angle_alpha   90.00
_cell.angle_beta   90.00
_cell.angle_gamma   90.00
#
_symmetry.space_group_name_H-M   'P 1'
#
loop_
_entity.id
_entity.type
_entity.pdbx_description
1 polymer ?
#
loop_
_entity_poly.entity_id
_entity_poly.type
_entity_poly.pdbx_seq_one_letter_code
_entity_poly.pdbx_strand_id
1 'polypeptide(L)' 'MSQALNAWMNGEYVGMWSVDRNSHTFRYTRSWIESDRRRSLSLSLP' A
#
# COMPACT_ATOMS: atom_id res chain seq x y z
N MET A 1 4.90 19.63 -2.24
CA MET A 1 4.11 18.99 -1.19
C MET A 1 3.91 17.55 -1.61
N SER A 2 4.22 16.60 -0.73
CA SER A 2 3.93 15.18 -0.95
C SER A 2 2.51 14.90 -0.46
N GLN A 3 1.72 14.11 -1.19
CA GLN A 3 0.40 13.65 -0.76
C GLN A 3 0.47 12.17 -0.39
N ALA A 4 -0.35 11.75 0.57
CA ALA A 4 -0.42 10.37 1.01
C ALA A 4 -1.87 9.88 1.07
N LEU A 5 -2.09 8.64 0.67
CA LEU A 5 -3.37 7.94 0.74
C LEU A 5 -3.17 6.58 1.41
N ASN A 6 -3.96 6.32 2.45
CA ASN A 6 -3.98 5.03 3.12
C ASN A 6 -4.80 4.03 2.29
N ALA A 7 -4.23 2.86 2.01
CA ALA A 7 -4.90 1.77 1.34
C ALA A 7 -5.42 0.74 2.35
N TRP A 8 -6.69 0.38 2.20
CA TRP A 8 -7.39 -0.58 3.05
C TRP A 8 -8.03 -1.66 2.19
N MET A 9 -8.03 -2.90 2.68
CA MET A 9 -8.77 -4.01 2.07
C MET A 9 -9.65 -4.66 3.12
N ASN A 10 -10.97 -4.50 2.98
CA ASN A 10 -11.96 -5.13 3.87
C ASN A 10 -11.72 -4.84 5.37
N GLY A 11 -11.29 -3.62 5.71
CA GLY A 11 -10.99 -3.21 7.09
C GLY A 11 -9.56 -3.44 7.54
N GLU A 12 -8.72 -4.12 6.76
CA GLU A 12 -7.29 -4.33 7.05
C GLU A 12 -6.45 -3.21 6.45
N TYR A 13 -5.50 -2.66 7.21
CA TYR A 13 -4.59 -1.62 6.72
C TYR A 13 -3.43 -2.24 5.92
N VAL A 14 -3.45 -2.01 4.61
CA VAL A 14 -2.59 -2.70 3.63
C VAL A 14 -1.28 -1.97 3.41
N GLY A 15 -1.33 -0.64 3.33
CA GLY A 15 -0.19 0.15 2.92
C GLY A 15 -0.52 1.60 2.67
N MET A 16 0.48 2.37 2.24
CA MET A 16 0.34 3.78 1.93
C MET A 16 0.83 4.06 0.51
N TRP A 17 0.01 4.78 -0.24
CA TRP A 17 0.37 5.37 -1.52
C TRP A 17 0.88 6.78 -1.28
N SER A 18 2.09 7.07 -1.74
CA SER A 18 2.70 8.40 -1.67
C SER A 18 2.86 8.98 -3.08
N VAL A 19 2.52 10.25 -3.24
CA VAL A 19 2.71 11.02 -4.48
C VAL A 19 3.64 12.18 -4.20
N ASP A 20 4.79 12.16 -4.86
CA ASP A 20 5.71 13.29 -5.00
C ASP A 20 5.60 13.88 -6.41
N ARG A 21 6.31 14.99 -6.70
CA ARG A 21 6.13 15.78 -7.93
C ARG A 21 6.02 14.97 -9.24
N ASN A 22 6.78 13.88 -9.38
CA ASN A 22 6.76 13.01 -10.57
C ASN A 22 6.92 11.52 -10.18
N SER A 23 6.65 11.15 -8.93
CA SER A 23 6.88 9.79 -8.44
C SER A 23 5.68 9.31 -7.65
N HIS A 24 5.26 8.08 -7.96
CA HIS A 24 4.27 7.35 -7.20
C HIS A 24 4.97 6.17 -6.54
N THR A 25 4.81 6.03 -5.22
CA THR A 25 5.37 4.91 -4.48
C THR A 25 4.31 4.31 -3.60
N PHE A 26 4.14 2.99 -3.71
CA PHE A 26 3.28 2.23 -2.81
C PHE A 26 4.15 1.41 -1.86
N ARG A 27 3.84 1.44 -0.56
CA ARG A 27 4.52 0.65 0.46
C ARG A 27 3.51 -0.15 1.24
N TYR A 28 3.63 -1.47 1.21
CA TYR A 28 2.87 -2.35 2.10
C TYR A 28 3.29 -2.16 3.55
N THR A 29 2.34 -2.31 4.47
CA THR A 29 2.65 -2.39 5.89
C THR A 29 3.27 -3.75 6.22
N ARG A 30 4.10 -3.77 7.26
CA ARG A 30 4.67 -5.02 7.76
C ARG A 30 3.58 -5.99 8.23
N SER A 31 2.58 -5.50 8.93
CA SER A 31 1.43 -6.30 9.40
C SER A 31 0.66 -6.94 8.26
N TRP A 32 0.55 -6.27 7.10
CA TRP A 32 -0.08 -6.87 5.92
C TRP A 32 0.79 -7.97 5.30
N ILE A 33 2.11 -7.74 5.18
CA ILE A 33 3.05 -8.75 4.65
C ILE A 33 3.09 -10.01 5.52
N GLU A 34 2.95 -9.86 6.84
CA GLU A 34 2.97 -10.97 7.80
C GLU A 34 1.60 -11.65 7.97
N SER A 35 0.51 -11.09 7.40
CA SER A 35 -0.84 -11.64 7.50
C SER A 35 -1.07 -12.89 6.64
N ASP A 36 -1.85 -13.85 7.16
CA ASP A 36 -2.34 -14.99 6.38
C ASP A 36 -3.26 -14.59 5.22
N ARG A 37 -3.87 -13.40 5.29
CA ARG A 37 -4.78 -12.87 4.27
C ARG A 37 -4.07 -12.07 3.18
N ARG A 38 -2.74 -11.99 3.24
CA ARG A 38 -1.95 -11.12 2.37
C ARG A 38 -2.17 -11.44 0.90
N ARG A 39 -2.24 -10.38 0.11
CA ARG A 39 -2.17 -10.42 -1.35
C ARG A 39 -1.68 -9.07 -1.85
N SER A 40 -1.08 -9.08 -3.04
CA SER A 40 -0.72 -7.85 -3.74
C SER A 40 -1.97 -7.04 -4.07
N LEU A 41 -1.87 -5.71 -4.02
CA LEU A 41 -2.91 -4.78 -4.47
C LEU A 41 -3.18 -4.92 -5.97
N SER A 42 -2.13 -5.18 -6.75
CA SER A 42 -2.14 -5.52 -8.18
C SER A 42 -0.97 -6.46 -8.43
N LEU A 43 -1.09 -7.36 -9.41
CA LEU A 43 0.04 -8.23 -9.80
C LEU A 43 1.24 -7.45 -10.34
N SER A 44 1.06 -6.20 -10.77
CA SER A 44 2.14 -5.29 -11.16
C SER A 44 2.83 -4.60 -9.98
N LEU A 45 2.34 -4.82 -8.75
CA LEU A 45 2.84 -4.25 -7.50
C LEU A 45 3.04 -5.38 -6.47
N PRO A 46 4.00 -6.30 -6.68
CA PRO A 46 4.21 -7.45 -5.82
C PRO A 46 4.66 -7.07 -4.39
#